data_AF-A0A8E0ITK2-F1
#
_entry.id   AF-A0A8E0ITK2-F1
#
_cell.length_a   1.000
_cell.length_b   1.000
_cell.length_c   1.000
_cell.angle_alpha   90.00
_cell.angle_beta   90.00
_cell.angle_gamma   90.00
#
_symmetry.space_group_name_H-M   'P 1'
#
loop_
_entity.id
_entity.type
_entity.pdbx_description
1 polymer ?
#
loop_
_entity_poly.entity_id
_entity_poly.type
_entity_poly.pdbx_seq_one_letter_code
_entity_poly.pdbx_strand_id
1 'polypeptide(L)'
;VARLNELHIPVTQATISRDIKDMQLIKVPAGEGHYRYSMPAEKQLPATDKLRRTLITAMKWGEAMDNFIHLALLPGTAAAVETLIEQLDDQRIFATISGDASILIICRSAKYATAVLAELEAMVG
;
A
#
# COMPACT_ATOMS: atom_id res chain seq x y z
N VAL A 1 -14.83 -7.16 26.44
CA VAL A 1 -16.02 -6.70 27.21
C VAL A 1 -15.60 -5.91 28.43
N ALA A 2 -15.06 -6.54 29.49
CA ALA A 2 -14.64 -5.83 30.72
C ALA A 2 -13.77 -4.60 30.44
N ARG A 3 -12.72 -4.76 29.64
CA ARG A 3 -11.82 -3.65 29.27
C ARG A 3 -12.47 -2.49 28.51
N LEU A 4 -13.51 -2.76 27.72
CA LEU A 4 -14.24 -1.71 26.98
C LEU A 4 -15.27 -1.02 27.88
N ASN A 5 -15.87 -1.77 28.80
CA ASN A 5 -16.75 -1.19 29.82
C ASN A 5 -15.97 -0.27 30.79
N GLU A 6 -14.72 -0.59 31.14
CA GLU A 6 -13.82 0.30 31.90
C GLU A 6 -13.54 1.63 31.18
N LEU A 7 -13.58 1.61 29.83
CA LEU A 7 -13.45 2.80 28.98
C LEU A 7 -14.80 3.50 28.75
N HIS A 8 -15.85 3.12 29.50
CA HIS A 8 -17.23 3.63 29.36
C HIS A 8 -17.83 3.38 27.97
N ILE A 9 -17.38 2.34 27.27
CA ILE A 9 -17.95 1.90 25.99
C ILE A 9 -18.89 0.72 26.28
N PRO A 10 -20.22 0.93 26.28
CA PRO A 10 -21.17 -0.12 26.62
C PRO A 10 -21.21 -1.17 25.51
N VAL A 11 -20.74 -2.38 25.81
CA VAL A 11 -20.71 -3.49 24.84
C VAL A 11 -21.25 -4.79 25.44
N THR A 12 -21.89 -5.60 24.59
CA THR A 12 -22.32 -6.96 24.95
C THR A 12 -21.35 -8.01 24.43
N GLN A 13 -21.45 -9.24 24.92
CA GLN A 13 -20.69 -10.36 24.36
C GLN A 13 -21.05 -10.60 22.89
N ALA A 14 -22.32 -10.41 22.50
CA ALA A 14 -22.77 -10.54 21.11
C ALA A 14 -22.16 -9.47 20.20
N THR A 15 -22.08 -8.22 20.67
CA THR A 15 -21.42 -7.12 19.95
C THR A 15 -19.95 -7.45 19.69
N ILE A 16 -19.21 -7.82 20.74
CA ILE A 16 -17.79 -8.18 20.61
C ILE A 16 -17.57 -9.41 19.74
N SER A 17 -18.47 -10.40 19.79
CA SER A 17 -18.37 -11.57 18.92
C SER A 17 -18.57 -11.23 17.44
N ARG A 18 -19.45 -10.28 17.13
CA ARG A 18 -19.62 -9.77 15.75
C ARG A 18 -18.39 -8.99 15.33
N ASP A 19 -17.91 -8.07 16.16
CA ASP A 19 -16.75 -7.23 15.83
C ASP A 19 -15.46 -8.05 15.63
N ILE A 20 -15.22 -9.08 16.45
CA ILE A 20 -14.10 -10.02 16.26
C ILE A 20 -14.17 -10.71 14.89
N LYS A 21 -15.37 -11.08 14.45
CA LYS A 21 -15.60 -11.73 13.16
C LYS A 21 -15.41 -10.75 12.01
N ASP A 22 -15.94 -9.54 12.15
CA ASP A 22 -15.85 -8.48 11.13
C ASP A 22 -14.41 -7.99 10.95
N MET A 23 -13.64 -7.86 12.04
CA MET A 23 -12.21 -7.54 12.03
C MET A 23 -11.31 -8.74 11.71
N GLN A 24 -11.88 -9.93 11.53
CA GLN A 24 -11.15 -11.18 11.23
C GLN A 24 -10.01 -11.50 12.21
N LEU A 25 -10.18 -11.17 13.51
CA LEU A 25 -9.12 -11.37 14.50
C LEU A 25 -8.81 -12.87 14.69
N ILE A 26 -7.53 -13.19 14.77
CA ILE A 26 -7.04 -14.54 15.07
C ILE A 26 -6.61 -14.66 16.53
N LYS A 27 -6.79 -15.85 17.11
CA LYS A 27 -6.34 -16.17 18.46
C LYS A 27 -4.91 -16.70 18.40
N VAL A 28 -3.95 -15.91 18.87
CA VAL A 28 -2.52 -16.27 18.87
C VAL A 28 -2.04 -16.61 20.28
N PRO A 29 -1.13 -17.58 20.45
CA PRO A 29 -0.52 -17.87 21.75
C PRO A 29 0.36 -16.70 22.19
N ALA A 30 0.25 -16.30 23.45
CA ALA A 30 1.00 -15.20 24.04
C ALA A 30 2.10 -15.65 25.01
N GLY A 31 2.35 -16.97 25.11
CA GLY A 31 3.19 -17.59 26.13
C GLY A 31 2.38 -18.02 27.37
N GLU A 32 2.96 -18.91 28.18
CA GLU A 32 2.38 -19.41 29.45
C GLU A 32 0.92 -19.91 29.37
N GLY A 33 0.54 -20.56 28.26
CA GLY A 33 -0.83 -21.09 28.08
C GLY A 33 -1.90 -20.01 27.86
N HIS A 34 -1.51 -18.74 27.79
CA HIS A 34 -2.41 -17.64 27.51
C HIS A 34 -2.54 -17.40 26.00
N TYR A 35 -3.71 -16.90 25.61
CA TYR A 35 -4.01 -16.53 24.23
C TYR A 35 -4.46 -15.08 24.17
N ARG A 36 -4.06 -14.37 23.12
CA ARG A 36 -4.54 -13.03 22.81
C ARG A 36 -5.18 -13.00 21.42
N TYR A 37 -6.16 -12.12 21.23
CA TYR A 37 -6.63 -11.79 19.90
C TYR A 37 -5.63 -10.84 19.25
N SER A 38 -5.28 -11.12 18.00
CA SER A 38 -4.42 -10.29 17.17
C SER A 38 -5.10 -10.10 15.83
N MET A 39 -4.84 -8.97 15.17
CA MET A 39 -5.04 -8.91 13.73
C MET A 39 -4.29 -10.10 13.12
N PRO A 40 -4.83 -10.77 12.08
CA PRO A 40 -4.01 -11.63 11.25
C PRO A 40 -2.74 -10.85 10.93
N ALA A 41 -1.59 -11.53 10.92
CA ALA A 41 -0.48 -10.93 10.20
C ALA A 41 -1.05 -10.63 8.81
N GLU A 42 -1.19 -9.35 8.47
CA GLU A 42 -1.49 -8.96 7.10
C GLU A 42 -0.44 -9.76 6.33
N LYS A 43 -0.85 -10.70 5.47
CA LYS A 43 0.09 -11.22 4.48
C LYS A 43 0.51 -9.94 3.79
N GLN A 44 1.65 -9.37 4.17
CA GLN A 44 2.17 -8.16 3.58
C GLN A 44 2.38 -8.59 2.15
N LEU A 45 1.38 -8.30 1.33
CA LEU A 45 1.51 -8.40 -0.10
C LEU A 45 2.80 -7.64 -0.39
N PRO A 46 3.78 -8.27 -1.07
CA PRO A 46 4.98 -7.59 -1.47
C PRO A 46 4.63 -6.21 -2.02
N ALA A 47 5.40 -5.18 -1.70
CA ALA A 47 5.09 -3.80 -2.12
C ALA A 47 4.79 -3.74 -3.64
N THR A 48 5.45 -4.60 -4.42
CA THR A 48 5.19 -4.85 -5.85
C THR A 48 3.75 -5.29 -6.18
N ASP A 49 3.15 -6.20 -5.41
CA ASP A 49 1.76 -6.63 -5.61
C ASP A 49 0.76 -5.54 -5.23
N LYS A 50 1.05 -4.76 -4.16
CA LYS A 50 0.24 -3.60 -3.78
C LYS A 50 0.32 -2.52 -4.85
N LEU A 51 1.53 -2.22 -5.34
CA LEU A 51 1.77 -1.28 -6.43
C LEU A 51 1.02 -1.69 -7.69
N ARG A 52 1.13 -2.96 -8.11
CA ARG A 52 0.40 -3.49 -9.27
C ARG A 52 -1.09 -3.22 -9.18
N ARG A 53 -1.71 -3.59 -8.06
CA ARG A 53 -3.16 -3.39 -7.83
C ARG A 53 -3.56 -1.92 -7.87
N THR A 54 -2.78 -1.06 -7.23
CA THR A 54 -3.05 0.38 -7.22
C THR A 54 -2.92 0.95 -8.63
N LEU A 55 -1.85 0.63 -9.36
CA LEU A 55 -1.61 1.12 -10.72
C LEU A 55 -2.71 0.68 -11.69
N ILE A 56 -3.19 -0.57 -11.64
CA ILE A 56 -4.30 -1.05 -12.48
C ILE A 56 -5.53 -0.14 -12.36
N THR A 57 -5.82 0.35 -11.15
CA THR A 57 -6.99 1.19 -10.91
C THR A 57 -6.73 2.68 -11.12
N ALA A 58 -5.49 3.14 -10.92
CA ALA A 58 -5.17 4.55 -10.81
C ALA A 58 -4.44 5.13 -12.03
N MET A 59 -3.65 4.33 -12.74
CA MET A 59 -2.81 4.80 -13.85
C MET A 59 -3.66 5.07 -15.09
N LYS A 60 -3.49 6.26 -15.67
CA LYS A 60 -4.11 6.64 -16.95
C LYS A 60 -3.15 6.42 -18.11
N TRP A 61 -1.95 6.97 -17.99
CA TRP A 61 -0.87 6.88 -18.97
C TRP A 61 0.45 7.30 -18.31
N GLY A 62 1.57 6.96 -18.93
CA GLY A 62 2.89 7.45 -18.56
C GLY A 62 3.70 7.83 -19.79
N GLU A 63 4.67 8.72 -19.61
CA GLU A 63 5.60 9.12 -20.67
C GLU A 63 6.99 9.33 -20.08
N ALA A 64 8.02 8.90 -20.80
CA ALA A 64 9.41 9.13 -20.42
C ALA A 64 10.05 10.17 -21.34
N MET A 65 10.76 11.12 -20.75
CA MET A 65 11.57 12.11 -21.46
C MET A 65 12.93 12.22 -20.80
N ASP A 66 13.98 11.82 -21.51
CA ASP A 66 15.33 11.69 -20.97
C ASP A 66 15.29 10.86 -19.66
N ASN A 67 15.81 11.37 -18.55
CA ASN A 67 15.81 10.71 -17.25
C ASN A 67 14.54 10.96 -16.42
N PHE A 68 13.48 11.53 -16.99
CA PHE A 68 12.22 11.81 -16.32
C PHE A 68 11.11 10.86 -16.78
N ILE A 69 10.21 10.51 -15.87
CA ILE A 69 8.94 9.83 -16.17
C ILE A 69 7.81 10.67 -15.60
N HIS A 70 6.87 11.06 -16.45
CA HIS A 70 5.60 11.60 -16.02
C HIS A 70 4.57 10.47 -15.96
N LEU A 71 3.97 10.26 -14.79
CA LEU A 71 2.85 9.34 -14.59
C LEU A 71 1.58 10.12 -14.32
N ALA A 72 0.60 10.00 -15.22
CA ALA A 72 -0.72 10.56 -15.04
C ALA A 72 -1.63 9.54 -14.34
N LEU A 73 -2.23 9.96 -13.23
CA LEU A 73 -3.03 9.13 -12.35
C LEU A 73 -4.44 9.70 -12.16
N LEU A 74 -5.33 8.93 -11.54
CA LEU A 74 -6.60 9.43 -11.02
C LEU A 74 -6.35 10.41 -9.85
N PRO A 75 -7.16 11.47 -9.71
CA PRO A 75 -7.06 12.39 -8.58
C PRO A 75 -7.09 11.68 -7.21
N GLY A 76 -6.28 12.14 -6.27
CA GLY A 76 -6.20 11.58 -4.92
C GLY A 76 -5.43 10.25 -4.79
N THR A 77 -4.82 9.75 -5.85
CA THR A 77 -4.09 8.45 -5.82
C THR A 77 -2.57 8.59 -5.82
N ALA A 78 -2.04 9.77 -6.17
CA ALA A 78 -0.61 9.97 -6.38
C ALA A 78 0.24 9.69 -5.12
N ALA A 79 -0.16 10.19 -3.95
CA ALA A 79 0.58 9.95 -2.70
C ALA A 79 0.68 8.45 -2.34
N ALA A 80 -0.37 7.67 -2.62
CA ALA A 80 -0.38 6.23 -2.37
C ALA A 80 0.56 5.48 -3.32
N VAL A 81 0.57 5.86 -4.60
CA VAL A 81 1.47 5.28 -5.61
C VAL A 81 2.93 5.65 -5.31
N GLU A 82 3.20 6.91 -4.95
CA GLU A 82 4.55 7.37 -4.57
C GLU A 82 5.10 6.56 -3.39
N THR A 83 4.32 6.43 -2.31
CA THR A 83 4.73 5.66 -1.13
C THR A 83 5.08 4.22 -1.50
N LEU A 84 4.34 3.61 -2.43
CA LEU A 84 4.60 2.25 -2.89
C LEU A 84 5.85 2.15 -3.77
N ILE A 85 6.12 3.17 -4.60
CA ILE A 85 7.34 3.24 -5.41
C ILE A 85 8.57 3.41 -4.51
N GLU A 86 8.52 4.27 -3.51
CA GLU A 86 9.62 4.46 -2.55
C GLU A 86 9.91 3.17 -1.76
N GLN A 87 8.87 2.41 -1.40
CA GLN A 87 9.02 1.10 -0.72
C GLN A 87 9.73 0.04 -1.57
N LEU A 88 9.81 0.21 -2.90
CA LEU A 88 10.58 -0.69 -3.74
C LEU A 88 12.11 -0.46 -3.63
N ASP A 89 12.54 0.68 -3.09
CA ASP A 89 13.96 1.07 -2.96
C ASP A 89 14.77 0.85 -4.25
N ASP A 90 14.15 1.19 -5.38
CA ASP A 90 14.74 0.97 -6.70
C ASP A 90 15.89 1.95 -6.94
N GLN A 91 17.12 1.42 -6.94
CA GLN A 91 18.36 2.19 -7.12
C GLN A 91 18.43 2.95 -8.45
N ARG A 92 17.59 2.60 -9.44
CA ARG A 92 17.46 3.32 -10.71
C ARG A 92 16.80 4.68 -10.56
N ILE A 93 15.96 4.84 -9.54
CA ILE A 93 15.23 6.06 -9.22
C ILE A 93 16.12 6.94 -8.32
N PHE A 94 16.19 8.22 -8.67
CA PHE A 94 16.86 9.24 -7.88
C PHE A 94 15.90 9.90 -6.90
N ALA A 95 14.70 10.28 -7.36
CA ALA A 95 13.67 10.92 -6.56
C ALA A 95 12.28 10.80 -7.22
N THR A 96 11.24 11.00 -6.42
CA THR A 96 9.85 11.17 -6.87
C THR A 96 9.31 12.50 -6.37
N ILE A 97 8.42 13.10 -7.15
CA ILE A 97 7.66 14.29 -6.78
C ILE A 97 6.21 14.04 -7.16
N SER A 98 5.34 13.92 -6.17
CA SER A 98 3.90 13.76 -6.38
C SER A 98 3.15 15.09 -6.37
N GLY A 99 2.16 15.20 -7.26
CA GLY A 99 1.04 16.12 -7.16
C GLY A 99 -0.20 15.38 -6.66
N ASP A 100 -1.40 15.87 -7.00
CA ASP A 100 -2.65 15.17 -6.66
C ASP A 100 -2.99 14.03 -7.66
N ALA A 101 -2.80 14.31 -8.95
CA ALA A 101 -3.20 13.42 -10.05
C ALA A 101 -2.03 13.05 -10.97
N SER A 102 -0.78 13.31 -10.55
CA SER A 102 0.40 12.97 -11.31
C SER A 102 1.62 12.77 -10.41
N ILE A 103 2.60 12.02 -10.91
CA ILE A 103 3.90 11.83 -10.27
C ILE A 103 4.98 12.08 -11.32
N LEU A 104 5.99 12.87 -10.95
CA LEU A 104 7.24 12.95 -11.67
C LEU A 104 8.25 12.02 -11.00
N ILE A 105 8.75 11.03 -11.74
CA ILE A 105 9.83 10.16 -11.29
C ILE A 105 11.10 10.61 -12.00
N ILE A 106 12.16 10.84 -11.24
CA ILE A 106 13.47 11.22 -11.73
C ILE A 106 14.36 10.00 -11.62
N CYS A 107 14.80 9.45 -12.75
CA CYS A 107 15.72 8.33 -12.82
C CYS A 107 17.17 8.81 -12.96
N ARG A 108 18.13 7.90 -12.72
CA ARG A 108 19.57 8.19 -12.83
C ARG A 108 20.10 8.19 -14.27
N SER A 109 19.32 7.71 -15.24
CA SER A 109 19.65 7.78 -16.67
C SER A 109 18.40 7.63 -17.53
N ALA A 110 18.47 8.07 -18.78
CA ALA A 110 17.38 7.87 -19.75
C ALA A 110 17.04 6.40 -19.98
N LYS A 111 18.06 5.54 -20.04
CA LYS A 111 17.88 4.09 -20.16
C LYS A 111 17.07 3.52 -18.99
N TYR A 112 17.32 4.01 -17.78
CA TYR A 112 16.57 3.59 -16.61
C TYR A 112 15.13 4.11 -16.63
N ALA A 113 14.91 5.35 -17.07
CA ALA A 113 13.56 5.89 -17.20
C ALA A 113 12.70 5.03 -18.15
N THR A 114 13.22 4.67 -19.32
CA THR A 114 12.52 3.78 -20.27
C THR A 114 12.25 2.40 -19.68
N ALA A 115 13.22 1.81 -18.97
CA ALA A 115 13.07 0.49 -18.36
C ALA A 115 12.03 0.48 -17.23
N VAL A 116 12.08 1.48 -16.34
CA VAL A 116 11.13 1.63 -15.23
C VAL A 116 9.72 1.87 -15.76
N LEU A 117 9.56 2.75 -16.76
CA LEU A 117 8.24 2.99 -17.36
C LEU A 117 7.66 1.71 -17.97
N ALA A 118 8.45 0.96 -18.75
CA ALA A 118 8.00 -0.30 -19.34
C ALA A 118 7.59 -1.34 -18.29
N GLU A 119 8.29 -1.41 -17.15
CA GLU A 119 7.90 -2.28 -16.03
C GLU A 119 6.60 -1.83 -15.37
N LEU A 120 6.39 -0.53 -15.17
CA LEU A 120 5.15 0.02 -14.62
C LEU A 120 3.95 -0.19 -15.55
N GLU A 121 4.14 -0.05 -16.86
CA GLU A 121 3.12 -0.35 -17.86
C GLU A 121 2.77 -1.85 -17.87
N ALA A 122 3.78 -2.72 -17.82
CA ALA A 122 3.58 -4.17 -17.75
C ALA A 122 2.84 -4.64 -16.48
N MET A 123 2.86 -3.84 -15.40
CA MET A 123 2.05 -4.13 -14.21
C MET A 123 0.55 -3.89 -14.44
N VAL A 124 0.19 -2.98 -15.33
CA VAL A 124 -1.20 -2.60 -15.62
C VAL A 124 -1.84 -3.52 -16.67
N GLY A 125 -1.05 -3.98 -17.65
CA GLY A 125 -1.51 -4.92 -18.68
C GLY A 125 -0.67 -4.82 -19.94
#